data_AF-A0AAV0LBP2-F1
#
_entry.id   AF-A0AAV0LBP2-F1
#
_cell.length_a   1.000
_cell.length_b   1.000
_cell.length_c   1.000
_cell.angle_alpha   90.00
_cell.angle_beta   90.00
_cell.angle_gamma   90.00
#
_symmetry.space_group_name_H-M   'P 1'
#
loop_
_entity.id
_entity.type
_entity.pdbx_description
1 polymer ?
#
loop_
_entity_poly.entity_id
_entity_poly.type
_entity_poly.pdbx_seq_one_letter_code
_entity_poly.pdbx_strand_id
1 'polypeptide(L)'
;MFSYHTYDPSITIRIVLDGVGILKPMAWHERDGNGDWREFWSAPKLRCDLYAHCGEYGSCDPLRVNTFECSCLPGYEPKNPMEWSLRDGSDGCVSKRVNSSSTCGEGDGFLRLEHVKLPDSSHAIWVDVLLSSSIDLECGKTCLSNCSCSAYAIVNANEEKKRLCLQWHGVLVDTTNRGTTDGYDLYVRVDAVELGRERMGNELPIGSGKRTYHQDLSFFSLSSISAATDDFSPANKLGHGGFGIVYKGQLPDGQEIAVKVLSKNSGQGTEEFENEAELIAKLQHRNLVKLLGCCIEHHQQMLVYEYLANRSLDSVLFDETRKVSLDWNKRYNIMVGIARGILYLHQDSRLRVIHRDLKTSNILLDADMNPKISDFGTARMFKGDVLGDRTHRIVGTYGYMSPEYAVLGHFSTKSDVFSFGVVLLEIISGIRINALCEEDEPQNLIGHVWELWKVDMERVMQVVDPSLEDEKEKRFEDILRCIQTALLCVQEKADDRPDMLAVLLMLNGERTLPSPKQPAFIFREHPLMSKQEEEEQCSINQVTITMCLSR
;
A
#
# COMPACT_ATOMS: atom_id res chain seq x y z
N MET A 1 1.81 9.09 49.88
CA MET A 1 2.33 8.22 50.96
C MET A 1 1.44 6.99 50.98
N PHE A 2 1.93 5.85 50.49
CA PHE A 2 1.18 4.59 50.56
C PHE A 2 1.53 3.89 51.88
N SER A 3 0.53 3.40 52.61
CA SER A 3 0.72 2.54 53.77
C SER A 3 0.32 1.12 53.41
N TYR A 4 1.16 0.16 53.76
CA TYR A 4 0.87 -1.27 53.61
C TYR A 4 0.45 -1.81 54.97
N HIS A 5 -0.69 -2.49 55.02
CA HIS A 5 -1.20 -3.14 56.23
C HIS A 5 -1.36 -4.64 55.96
N THR A 6 -1.03 -5.47 56.94
CA THR A 6 -1.30 -6.90 56.87
C THR A 6 -2.80 -7.13 57.11
N TYR A 7 -3.44 -7.93 56.26
CA TYR A 7 -4.83 -8.33 56.46
C TYR A 7 -5.01 -9.24 57.68
N ASP A 8 -3.98 -10.02 58.01
CA ASP A 8 -3.92 -10.84 59.20
C ASP A 8 -2.88 -10.25 60.18
N PRO A 9 -3.30 -9.75 61.35
CA PRO A 9 -2.40 -9.18 62.34
C PRO A 9 -1.48 -10.22 63.01
N SER A 10 -1.74 -11.52 62.82
CA SER A 10 -0.87 -12.60 63.33
C SER A 10 0.39 -12.83 62.49
N ILE A 11 0.41 -12.34 61.24
CA ILE A 11 1.56 -12.45 60.33
C ILE A 11 2.51 -11.28 60.58
N THR A 12 3.70 -11.59 61.11
CA THR A 12 4.75 -10.56 61.28
C THR A 12 5.52 -10.41 59.97
N ILE A 13 5.45 -9.21 59.38
CA ILE A 13 6.18 -8.85 58.16
C ILE A 13 7.27 -7.81 58.48
N ARG A 14 8.44 -7.96 57.86
CA ARG A 14 9.54 -6.99 57.89
C ARG A 14 9.95 -6.65 56.47
N ILE A 15 10.07 -5.36 56.15
CA ILE A 15 10.63 -4.92 54.87
C ILE A 15 12.07 -4.49 55.09
N VAL A 16 12.99 -5.02 54.29
CA VAL A 16 14.42 -4.71 54.36
C VAL A 16 14.84 -4.06 53.05
N LEU A 17 15.52 -2.91 53.11
CA LEU A 17 16.27 -2.38 51.97
C LEU A 17 17.74 -2.75 52.20
N ASP A 18 18.33 -3.53 51.30
CA ASP A 18 19.74 -3.90 51.45
C ASP A 18 20.70 -2.82 50.92
N GLY A 19 22.00 -3.02 51.13
CA GLY A 19 23.05 -2.07 50.73
C GLY A 19 23.19 -1.86 49.22
N VAL A 20 22.47 -2.65 48.40
CA VAL A 20 22.44 -2.54 46.93
C VAL A 20 21.11 -1.95 46.46
N GLY A 21 20.23 -1.55 47.37
CA GLY A 21 18.94 -0.92 47.05
C GLY A 21 17.82 -1.91 46.71
N ILE A 22 17.97 -3.20 47.03
CA ILE A 22 16.93 -4.20 46.82
C ILE A 22 15.97 -4.21 48.01
N LEU A 23 14.69 -3.98 47.73
CA LEU A 23 13.60 -4.09 48.69
C LEU A 23 13.20 -5.55 48.87
N LYS A 24 13.22 -6.07 50.09
CA LYS A 24 12.92 -7.46 50.45
C LYS A 24 11.87 -7.52 51.56
N PRO A 25 10.58 -7.67 51.22
CA PRO A 25 9.55 -8.05 52.19
C PRO A 25 9.72 -9.51 52.64
N MET A 26 9.81 -9.68 53.96
CA MET A 26 10.03 -10.96 54.64
C MET A 26 8.87 -11.25 55.61
N ALA A 27 8.44 -12.50 55.77
CA ALA A 27 7.62 -12.91 56.91
C ALA A 27 8.36 -13.80 57.88
N TRP A 28 7.95 -13.67 59.13
CA TRP A 28 8.28 -14.62 60.17
C TRP A 28 7.50 -15.92 59.97
N HIS A 29 8.21 -17.02 59.80
CA HIS A 29 7.63 -18.37 59.79
C HIS A 29 8.12 -19.14 61.01
N GLU A 30 7.20 -19.53 61.87
CA GLU A 30 7.48 -20.31 63.07
C GLU A 30 7.11 -21.78 62.84
N ARG A 31 8.06 -22.69 63.06
CA ARG A 31 7.83 -24.14 62.99
C ARG A 31 8.63 -24.83 64.11
N ASP A 32 7.95 -25.63 64.92
CA ASP A 32 8.54 -26.44 66.01
C ASP A 32 9.48 -25.66 66.96
N GLY A 33 9.12 -24.42 67.32
CA GLY A 33 9.83 -23.61 68.31
C GLY A 33 11.11 -22.92 67.81
N ASN A 34 11.42 -22.99 66.51
CA ASN A 34 12.51 -22.24 65.88
C ASN A 34 11.97 -21.45 64.69
N GLY A 35 11.98 -20.13 64.79
CA GLY A 35 11.46 -19.23 63.74
C GLY A 35 12.54 -18.71 62.81
N ASP A 36 12.18 -18.49 61.55
CA ASP A 36 13.07 -17.89 60.55
C ASP A 36 12.32 -16.89 59.65
N TRP A 37 13.05 -15.90 59.14
CA TRP A 37 12.52 -14.90 58.21
C TRP A 37 12.62 -15.42 56.78
N ARG A 38 11.49 -15.52 56.08
CA ARG A 38 11.45 -15.93 54.68
C ARG A 38 11.08 -14.78 53.77
N GLU A 39 11.87 -14.60 52.72
CA GLU A 39 11.58 -13.66 51.64
C GLU A 39 10.34 -14.11 50.87
N PHE A 40 9.38 -13.20 50.70
CA PHE A 40 8.23 -13.43 49.83
C PHE A 40 8.53 -13.05 48.37
N TRP A 41 9.17 -11.90 48.23
CA TRP A 41 9.58 -11.32 46.97
C TRP A 41 10.63 -10.23 47.22
N SER A 42 11.33 -9.84 46.17
CA SER A 42 12.25 -8.70 46.16
C SER A 42 11.96 -7.79 44.97
N ALA A 43 12.35 -6.52 45.03
CA ALA A 43 12.37 -5.62 43.88
C ALA A 43 13.61 -4.72 43.90
N PRO A 44 14.13 -4.30 42.73
CA PRO A 44 13.62 -4.56 41.37
C PRO A 44 13.83 -6.01 40.89
N LYS A 45 12.88 -6.59 40.16
CA LYS A 45 12.96 -7.94 39.56
C LYS A 45 13.29 -7.91 38.07
N LEU A 46 12.80 -6.87 37.39
CA LEU A 46 12.90 -6.69 35.96
C LEU A 46 13.75 -5.46 35.66
N ARG A 47 14.40 -5.44 34.49
CA ARG A 47 15.25 -4.30 34.10
C ARG A 47 14.46 -2.99 34.03
N CYS A 48 13.21 -3.06 33.60
CA CYS A 48 12.27 -1.92 33.57
C CYS A 48 11.78 -1.46 34.95
N ASP A 49 12.11 -2.16 36.04
CA ASP A 49 11.80 -1.68 37.40
C ASP A 49 12.81 -0.61 37.85
N LEU A 50 13.97 -0.51 37.17
CA LEU A 50 14.92 0.57 37.38
C LEU A 50 14.39 1.86 36.77
N TYR A 51 14.39 2.92 37.57
CA TYR A 51 13.96 4.24 37.14
C TYR A 51 14.75 4.71 35.92
N ALA A 52 14.03 5.19 34.90
CA ALA A 52 14.61 5.76 33.68
C ALA A 52 15.56 4.82 32.90
N HIS A 53 15.33 3.49 32.97
CA HIS A 53 16.15 2.49 32.26
C HIS A 53 16.35 2.76 30.76
N CYS A 54 15.32 3.31 30.09
CA CYS A 54 15.36 3.65 28.66
C CYS A 54 15.53 5.15 28.38
N GLY A 55 15.95 5.93 29.38
CA GLY A 55 16.20 7.36 29.24
C GLY A 55 14.97 8.21 28.91
N GLU A 56 15.24 9.46 28.53
CA GLU A 56 14.23 10.44 28.13
C GLU A 56 13.54 10.02 26.83
N TYR A 57 12.23 10.26 26.74
CA TYR A 57 11.37 9.91 25.61
C TYR A 57 11.44 8.43 25.18
N GLY A 58 11.96 7.56 26.05
CA GLY A 58 11.99 6.11 25.89
C GLY A 58 10.88 5.41 26.67
N SER A 59 10.51 4.23 26.19
CA SER A 59 9.57 3.30 26.83
C SER A 59 10.25 1.96 27.06
N CYS A 60 10.09 1.38 28.25
CA CYS A 60 10.62 0.07 28.59
C CYS A 60 9.54 -1.01 28.52
N ASP A 61 9.82 -2.14 27.87
CA ASP A 61 8.92 -3.28 27.79
C ASP A 61 9.50 -4.48 28.56
N PRO A 62 8.99 -4.80 29.76
CA PRO A 62 9.50 -5.87 30.59
C PRO A 62 9.25 -7.27 30.01
N LEU A 63 8.35 -7.40 29.01
CA LEU A 63 8.07 -8.68 28.36
C LEU A 63 9.14 -9.04 27.31
N ARG A 64 10.00 -8.08 26.93
CA ARG A 64 11.13 -8.28 26.01
C ARG A 64 12.35 -8.85 26.72
N VAL A 65 12.23 -10.08 27.22
CA VAL A 65 13.30 -10.73 28.01
C VAL A 65 14.53 -11.12 27.16
N ASN A 66 14.35 -11.44 25.87
CA ASN A 66 15.42 -11.93 24.98
C ASN A 66 15.86 -10.91 23.91
N THR A 67 15.13 -9.80 23.78
CA THR A 67 15.41 -8.72 22.83
C THR A 67 15.73 -7.45 23.61
N PHE A 68 16.19 -6.40 22.94
CA PHE A 68 16.37 -5.12 23.60
C PHE A 68 15.00 -4.57 24.06
N GLU A 69 14.91 -4.28 25.36
CA GLU A 69 13.69 -3.92 26.10
C GLU A 69 13.26 -2.47 25.89
N CYS A 70 14.16 -1.61 25.41
CA CYS A 70 13.90 -0.20 25.16
C CYS A 70 13.38 0.06 23.75
N SER A 71 12.41 0.95 23.64
CA SER A 71 11.95 1.57 22.39
C SER A 71 11.72 3.06 22.60
N CYS A 72 11.84 3.87 21.55
CA CYS A 72 11.46 5.28 21.62
C CYS A 72 9.94 5.44 21.56
N LEU A 73 9.43 6.47 22.23
CA LEU A 73 8.02 6.87 22.09
C LEU A 73 7.74 7.29 20.63
N PRO A 74 6.46 7.26 20.18
CA PRO A 74 6.10 7.66 18.82
C PRO A 74 6.60 9.07 18.48
N GLY A 75 7.18 9.26 17.29
CA GLY A 75 7.79 10.54 16.90
C GLY A 75 9.22 10.78 17.42
N TYR A 76 9.82 9.83 18.13
CA TYR A 76 11.19 9.92 18.66
C TYR A 76 12.09 8.80 18.11
N GLU A 77 13.39 9.06 18.06
CA GLU A 77 14.44 8.13 17.62
C GLU A 77 15.62 8.10 18.60
N PRO A 78 16.44 7.04 18.60
CA PRO A 78 17.55 6.91 19.55
C PRO A 78 18.51 8.10 19.46
N LYS A 79 18.80 8.72 20.61
CA LYS A 79 19.74 9.84 20.69
C LYS A 79 21.15 9.42 20.27
N ASN A 80 21.52 8.20 20.64
CA ASN A 80 22.81 7.60 20.33
C ASN A 80 22.60 6.24 19.66
N PRO A 81 22.51 6.19 18.31
CA PRO A 81 22.24 4.95 17.58
C PRO A 81 23.29 3.85 17.80
N MET A 82 24.54 4.24 18.10
CA MET A 82 25.63 3.29 18.32
C MET A 82 25.43 2.54 19.64
N GLU A 83 25.23 3.26 20.75
CA GLU A 83 24.96 2.65 22.06
C GLU A 83 23.61 1.88 22.05
N TRP A 84 22.61 2.42 21.36
CA TRP A 84 21.32 1.75 21.16
C TRP A 84 21.48 0.39 20.46
N SER A 85 22.40 0.27 19.50
CA SER A 85 22.72 -0.99 18.83
C SER A 85 23.44 -2.00 19.74
N LEU A 86 24.17 -1.50 20.74
CA LEU A 86 24.81 -2.27 21.81
C LEU A 86 23.83 -2.64 22.94
N ARG A 87 22.54 -2.31 22.79
CA ARG A 87 21.48 -2.52 23.78
C ARG A 87 21.64 -1.65 25.03
N ASP A 88 22.20 -0.46 24.87
CA ASP A 88 22.18 0.59 25.90
C ASP A 88 21.18 1.68 25.50
N GLY A 89 20.15 1.86 26.31
CA GLY A 89 19.08 2.83 26.10
C GLY A 89 19.16 4.04 27.04
N SER A 90 20.21 4.13 27.86
CA SER A 90 20.32 5.13 28.94
C SER A 90 20.36 6.58 28.42
N ASP A 91 20.91 6.80 27.22
CA ASP A 91 20.93 8.11 26.54
C ASP A 91 19.54 8.58 26.07
N GLY A 92 18.55 7.69 26.06
CA GLY A 92 17.18 7.98 25.65
C GLY A 92 17.03 8.30 24.17
N CYS A 93 15.98 9.04 23.87
CA CYS A 93 15.53 9.35 22.52
C CYS A 93 15.41 10.85 22.29
N VAL A 94 15.50 11.27 21.03
CA VAL A 94 15.34 12.64 20.56
C VAL A 94 14.21 12.71 19.53
N SER A 95 13.61 13.88 19.37
CA SER A 95 12.52 14.04 18.41
C SER A 95 13.01 13.86 16.97
N LYS A 96 12.25 13.13 16.14
CA LYS A 96 12.50 12.97 14.71
C LYS A 96 12.27 14.25 13.88
N ARG A 97 11.83 15.35 14.51
CA ARG A 97 11.56 16.62 13.83
C ARG A 97 12.85 17.17 13.21
N VAL A 98 12.93 17.15 11.88
CA VAL A 98 14.06 17.70 11.13
C VAL A 98 13.99 19.23 11.14
N ASN A 99 14.98 19.89 11.76
CA ASN A 99 15.24 21.34 11.77
C ASN A 99 14.15 22.24 11.15
N SER A 100 13.06 22.46 11.89
CA SER A 100 12.20 23.62 11.74
C SER A 100 12.13 24.35 13.08
N SER A 101 12.60 25.59 13.05
CA SER A 101 12.48 26.57 14.12
C SER A 101 11.00 26.72 14.52
N SER A 102 10.62 26.12 15.65
CA SER A 102 9.42 26.40 16.45
C SER A 102 8.17 26.88 15.67
N THR A 103 7.39 25.94 15.16
CA THR A 103 5.95 26.15 14.91
C THR A 103 5.17 24.92 15.35
N CYS A 104 5.08 24.74 16.67
CA CYS A 104 3.98 24.00 17.27
C CYS A 104 2.64 24.50 16.67
N GLY A 105 1.85 23.62 16.07
CA GLY A 105 0.44 23.93 15.75
C GLY A 105 -0.03 23.65 14.33
N GLU A 106 0.84 23.49 13.33
CA GLU A 106 0.39 23.09 11.99
C GLU A 106 0.45 21.56 11.82
N GLY A 107 -0.69 20.90 12.03
CA GLY A 107 -0.87 19.47 11.76
C GLY A 107 -0.43 18.50 12.87
N ASP A 108 0.03 19.01 14.01
CA ASP A 108 0.30 18.21 15.22
C ASP A 108 -0.96 17.47 15.72
N GLY A 109 -0.74 16.33 16.35
CA GLY A 109 -1.80 15.55 16.99
C GLY A 109 -1.21 14.52 17.94
N PHE A 110 -1.98 13.50 18.30
CA PHE A 110 -1.58 12.54 19.31
C PHE A 110 -1.67 11.10 18.83
N LEU A 111 -0.67 10.30 19.20
CA LEU A 111 -0.69 8.86 19.08
C LEU A 111 -0.95 8.23 20.45
N ARG A 112 -1.86 7.25 20.48
CA ARG A 112 -2.28 6.55 21.70
C ARG A 112 -1.37 5.35 21.96
N LEU A 113 -0.73 5.34 23.11
CA LEU A 113 -0.05 4.19 23.68
C LEU A 113 -0.95 3.59 24.75
N GLU A 114 -1.45 2.38 24.49
CA GLU A 114 -2.40 1.71 25.37
C GLU A 114 -1.69 1.02 26.53
N HIS A 115 -2.33 1.04 27.70
CA HIS A 115 -1.94 0.22 28.85
C HIS A 115 -0.50 0.41 29.35
N VAL A 116 -0.03 1.66 29.40
CA VAL A 116 1.30 1.99 29.91
C VAL A 116 1.27 2.43 31.37
N LYS A 117 2.38 2.21 32.08
CA LYS A 117 2.73 3.01 33.27
C LYS A 117 3.01 4.41 32.76
N LEU A 118 2.24 5.39 33.25
CA LEU A 118 2.39 6.78 32.87
C LEU A 118 3.80 7.29 33.19
N PRO A 119 4.33 8.25 32.39
CA PRO A 119 5.63 8.85 32.65
C PRO A 119 5.69 9.49 34.05
N ASP A 120 6.92 9.72 34.52
CA ASP A 120 7.20 10.45 35.74
C ASP A 120 6.37 11.74 35.84
N SER A 121 5.71 11.94 36.99
CA SER A 121 4.76 13.03 37.17
C SER A 121 5.39 14.36 37.59
N SER A 122 6.72 14.46 37.67
CA SER A 122 7.43 15.70 38.06
C SER A 122 7.21 16.84 37.06
N HIS A 123 6.96 16.50 35.78
CA HIS A 123 6.62 17.45 34.71
C HIS A 123 5.13 17.45 34.34
N ALA A 124 4.30 16.78 35.14
CA ALA A 124 2.87 16.66 34.88
C ALA A 124 2.06 17.69 35.67
N ILE A 125 1.03 18.25 35.04
CA ILE A 125 0.07 19.18 35.66
C ILE A 125 -1.36 18.65 35.51
N TRP A 126 -2.16 18.83 36.54
CA TRP A 126 -3.60 18.57 36.49
C TRP A 126 -4.29 19.76 35.83
N VAL A 127 -5.07 19.48 34.79
CA VAL A 127 -5.84 20.50 34.07
C VAL A 127 -7.33 20.29 34.35
N ASP A 128 -7.94 21.29 34.98
CA ASP A 128 -9.38 21.31 35.20
C ASP A 128 -10.11 21.58 33.89
N VAL A 129 -10.61 20.52 33.27
CA VAL A 129 -11.43 20.58 32.08
C VAL A 129 -12.90 20.58 32.51
N LEU A 130 -13.68 21.56 32.05
CA LEU A 130 -15.09 21.71 32.43
C LEU A 130 -15.89 20.44 32.09
N LEU A 131 -16.71 20.00 33.06
CA LEU A 131 -17.54 18.79 33.04
C LEU A 131 -18.43 18.71 31.78
N SER A 132 -17.95 18.01 30.76
CA SER A 132 -18.77 17.56 29.63
C SER A 132 -18.31 16.18 29.17
N SER A 133 -19.16 15.52 28.38
CA SER A 133 -18.95 14.20 27.78
C SER A 133 -17.73 14.13 26.84
N SER A 134 -17.00 15.24 26.63
CA SER A 134 -15.91 15.39 25.66
C SER A 134 -14.55 15.72 26.30
N ILE A 135 -14.29 15.26 27.52
CA ILE A 135 -13.02 15.55 28.23
C ILE A 135 -11.77 15.12 27.44
N ASP A 136 -11.84 14.00 26.70
CA ASP A 136 -10.73 13.50 25.88
C ASP A 136 -10.33 14.51 24.80
N LEU A 137 -11.34 15.06 24.11
CA LEU A 137 -11.15 16.03 23.03
C LEU A 137 -10.62 17.36 23.57
N GLU A 138 -11.13 17.80 24.73
CA GLU A 138 -10.78 19.10 25.31
C GLU A 138 -9.39 19.08 25.98
N CYS A 139 -9.02 17.96 26.61
CA CYS A 139 -7.67 17.74 27.16
C CYS A 139 -6.63 17.78 26.03
N GLY A 140 -6.89 17.09 24.92
CA GLY A 140 -6.02 17.13 23.74
C GLY A 140 -5.93 18.53 23.12
N LYS A 141 -7.05 19.24 22.95
CA LYS A 141 -7.06 20.62 22.43
C LYS A 141 -6.25 21.58 23.29
N THR A 142 -6.41 21.49 24.61
CA THR A 142 -5.68 22.33 25.57
C THR A 142 -4.17 22.02 25.53
N CYS A 143 -3.80 20.75 25.37
CA CYS A 143 -2.40 20.39 25.19
C CYS A 143 -1.85 20.90 23.86
N LEU A 144 -2.61 20.83 22.76
CA LEU A 144 -2.16 21.33 21.44
C LEU A 144 -1.92 22.84 21.43
N SER A 145 -2.73 23.62 22.16
CA SER A 145 -2.57 25.07 22.26
C SER A 145 -1.33 25.49 23.04
N ASN A 146 -0.74 24.60 23.83
CA ASN A 146 0.51 24.84 24.54
C ASN A 146 1.68 24.07 23.91
N CYS A 147 2.61 24.79 23.31
CA CYS A 147 3.76 24.23 22.60
C CYS A 147 4.71 23.41 23.47
N SER A 148 4.70 23.63 24.79
CA SER A 148 5.51 22.85 25.72
C SER A 148 4.85 21.52 26.09
N CYS A 149 3.57 21.31 25.75
CA CYS A 149 2.88 20.07 26.06
C CYS A 149 3.33 18.95 25.13
N SER A 150 3.82 17.86 25.73
CA SER A 150 4.43 16.72 25.05
C SER A 150 3.56 15.47 25.07
N ALA A 151 2.69 15.33 26.07
CA ALA A 151 1.69 14.25 26.14
C ALA A 151 0.56 14.59 27.11
N TYR A 152 -0.54 13.86 27.02
CA TYR A 152 -1.58 13.86 28.06
C TYR A 152 -2.10 12.44 28.34
N ALA A 153 -2.75 12.27 29.48
CA ALA A 153 -3.46 11.06 29.85
C ALA A 153 -4.76 11.42 30.59
N ILE A 154 -5.73 10.53 30.54
CA ILE A 154 -6.97 10.66 31.30
C ILE A 154 -6.97 9.67 32.44
N VAL A 155 -7.01 10.18 33.67
CA VAL A 155 -6.94 9.39 34.90
C VAL A 155 -8.31 9.42 35.58
N ASN A 156 -8.79 8.26 36.00
CA ASN A 156 -10.03 8.16 36.78
C ASN A 156 -9.72 8.37 38.26
N ALA A 157 -10.31 9.38 38.88
CA ALA A 157 -10.17 9.66 40.31
C ALA A 157 -11.38 9.11 41.09
N ASN A 158 -11.16 7.98 41.78
CA ASN A 158 -12.03 7.36 42.80
C ASN A 158 -13.53 7.22 42.47
N GLU A 159 -14.31 6.71 43.44
CA GLU A 159 -15.64 6.08 43.31
C GLU A 159 -16.74 6.89 42.57
N GLU A 160 -16.53 8.18 42.33
CA GLU A 160 -17.47 9.07 41.64
C GLU A 160 -17.33 9.08 40.10
N LYS A 161 -16.49 8.21 39.51
CA LYS A 161 -16.23 8.15 38.05
C LYS A 161 -15.77 9.50 37.45
N LYS A 162 -15.09 10.34 38.25
CA LYS A 162 -14.55 11.62 37.75
C LYS A 162 -13.31 11.35 36.89
N ARG A 163 -13.38 11.71 35.62
CA ARG A 163 -12.24 11.68 34.68
C ARG A 163 -11.46 12.99 34.84
N LEU A 164 -10.14 12.91 34.99
CA LEU A 164 -9.25 14.05 35.13
C LEU A 164 -8.20 14.05 34.02
N CYS A 165 -7.86 15.25 33.53
CA CYS A 165 -6.84 15.46 32.52
C CYS A 165 -5.48 15.71 33.17
N LEU A 166 -4.49 14.88 32.86
CA LEU A 166 -3.10 15.01 33.29
C LEU A 166 -2.24 15.30 32.06
N GLN A 167 -1.53 16.43 32.04
CA GLN A 167 -0.71 16.85 30.90
C GLN A 167 0.76 16.97 31.29
N TRP A 168 1.66 16.48 30.43
CA TRP A 168 3.11 16.64 30.60
C TRP A 168 3.62 17.80 29.76
N HIS A 169 4.33 18.73 30.40
CA HIS A 169 4.99 19.84 29.72
C HIS A 169 6.50 19.65 29.79
N GLY A 170 7.10 19.13 28.71
CA GLY A 170 8.53 18.86 28.62
C GLY A 170 8.87 17.38 28.51
N VAL A 171 9.84 16.93 29.32
CA VAL A 171 10.43 15.60 29.15
C VAL A 171 9.49 14.51 29.66
N LEU A 172 9.35 13.44 28.87
CA LEU A 172 8.68 12.20 29.26
C LEU A 172 9.75 11.19 29.66
N VAL A 173 9.69 10.64 30.85
CA VAL A 173 10.68 9.64 31.32
C VAL A 173 9.99 8.56 32.14
N ASP A 174 10.61 7.40 32.23
CA ASP A 174 10.16 6.28 33.07
C ASP A 174 8.80 5.67 32.64
N THR A 175 8.49 5.73 31.35
CA THR A 175 7.31 5.08 30.76
C THR A 175 7.56 3.59 30.60
N THR A 176 6.63 2.75 31.04
CA THR A 176 6.75 1.28 30.94
C THR A 176 5.54 0.70 30.24
N ASN A 177 5.73 -0.11 29.21
CA ASN A 177 4.64 -0.88 28.62
C ASN A 177 4.33 -2.05 29.57
N ARG A 178 3.14 -2.07 30.18
CA ARG A 178 2.81 -3.16 31.12
C ARG A 178 2.21 -4.37 30.44
N GLY A 179 1.77 -4.27 29.18
CA GLY A 179 1.21 -5.37 28.39
C GLY A 179 -0.03 -6.06 29.00
N THR A 180 -0.56 -5.53 30.12
CA THR A 180 -1.74 -6.01 30.84
C THR A 180 -2.79 -4.90 30.85
N THR A 181 -4.05 -5.22 31.11
CA THR A 181 -5.14 -4.23 31.17
C THR A 181 -5.02 -3.18 32.27
N ASP A 182 -4.02 -3.30 33.17
CA ASP A 182 -3.87 -2.50 34.39
C ASP A 182 -3.03 -1.22 34.19
N GLY A 183 -2.87 -0.76 32.95
CA GLY A 183 -2.19 0.49 32.61
C GLY A 183 -3.14 1.60 32.15
N TYR A 184 -2.62 2.81 32.01
CA TYR A 184 -3.34 3.96 31.48
C TYR A 184 -2.98 4.20 30.01
N ASP A 185 -3.88 4.86 29.29
CA ASP A 185 -3.57 5.31 27.94
C ASP A 185 -2.83 6.63 27.98
N LEU A 186 -1.68 6.68 27.30
CA LEU A 186 -0.87 7.87 27.12
C LEU A 186 -1.00 8.36 25.68
N TYR A 187 -1.35 9.63 25.51
CA TYR A 187 -1.47 10.29 24.22
C TYR A 187 -0.23 11.16 24.01
N VAL A 188 0.72 10.66 23.21
CA VAL A 188 2.00 11.35 22.94
C VAL A 188 1.84 12.28 21.74
N ARG A 189 2.25 13.53 21.88
CA ARG A 189 2.18 14.54 20.81
C ARG A 189 3.22 14.22 19.73
N VAL A 190 2.77 14.20 18.48
CA VAL A 190 3.61 13.99 17.30
C VAL A 190 3.25 14.94 16.18
N ASP A 191 4.13 15.08 15.18
CA ASP A 191 3.86 15.87 13.98
C ASP A 191 2.92 15.16 12.99
N ALA A 192 2.48 15.90 11.97
CA ALA A 192 1.57 15.41 10.93
C ALA A 192 2.13 14.21 10.15
N VAL A 193 3.45 14.14 9.97
CA VAL A 193 4.12 13.08 9.20
C VAL A 193 4.01 11.75 9.95
N GLU A 194 4.28 11.75 11.26
CA GLU A 194 4.16 10.55 12.09
C GLU A 194 2.69 10.13 12.26
N LEU A 195 1.74 11.07 12.34
CA LEU A 195 0.31 10.74 12.32
C LEU A 195 -0.12 10.07 11.01
N GLY A 196 0.37 10.55 9.87
CA GLY A 196 0.11 9.96 8.56
C GLY A 196 0.63 8.52 8.48
N ARG A 197 1.83 8.27 9.01
CA ARG A 197 2.43 6.92 9.08
C ARG A 197 1.59 5.94 9.90
N GLU A 198 1.10 6.33 11.08
CA GLU A 198 0.31 5.40 11.91
C GLU A 198 -1.09 5.12 11.31
N ARG A 199 -1.70 6.09 10.60
CA ARG A 199 -2.97 5.88 9.89
C ARG A 199 -2.84 4.84 8.77
N MET A 200 -1.77 4.92 7.98
CA MET A 200 -1.43 3.87 7.00
C MET A 200 -1.13 2.51 7.65
N GLY A 201 -0.72 2.49 8.93
CA GLY A 201 -0.45 1.26 9.68
C GLY A 201 -1.68 0.59 10.30
N ASN A 202 -2.74 1.34 10.59
CA ASN A 202 -3.90 0.86 11.37
C ASN A 202 -5.14 0.49 10.52
N GLU A 203 -5.16 0.78 9.21
CA GLU A 203 -6.24 0.35 8.30
C GLU A 203 -5.97 -1.00 7.60
N LEU A 204 -4.98 -1.76 8.09
CA LEU A 204 -4.68 -3.13 7.63
C LEU A 204 -5.43 -4.17 8.50
N PRO A 205 -6.20 -5.11 7.93
CA PRO A 205 -6.76 -6.23 8.68
C PRO A 205 -5.64 -7.08 9.30
N ILE A 206 -5.82 -7.42 10.58
CA ILE A 206 -4.91 -8.22 11.39
C ILE A 206 -4.75 -9.62 10.77
N GLY A 207 -3.71 -9.78 9.96
CA GLY A 207 -3.10 -11.06 9.63
C GLY A 207 -1.77 -11.15 10.35
N SER A 208 -1.72 -12.00 11.36
CA SER A 208 -0.57 -12.29 12.22
C SER A 208 0.78 -12.24 11.50
N GLY A 209 1.58 -11.19 11.75
CA GLY A 209 2.95 -11.12 11.25
C GLY A 209 3.51 -9.71 11.08
N LYS A 210 4.01 -9.15 12.20
CA LYS A 210 5.10 -8.16 12.33
C LYS A 210 5.18 -6.98 11.34
N ARG A 211 5.06 -5.77 11.92
CA ARG A 211 5.48 -4.46 11.39
C ARG A 211 6.88 -4.55 10.76
N THR A 212 6.96 -4.45 9.44
CA THR A 212 8.21 -4.16 8.71
C THR A 212 8.03 -2.77 8.11
N TYR A 213 8.73 -1.78 8.68
CA TYR A 213 8.82 -0.45 8.09
C TYR A 213 9.46 -0.57 6.70
N HIS A 214 8.77 -0.09 5.66
CA HIS A 214 9.34 0.04 4.33
C HIS A 214 10.38 1.16 4.36
N GLN A 215 11.67 0.81 4.32
CA GLN A 215 12.80 1.75 4.42
C GLN A 215 12.96 2.70 3.21
N ASP A 216 12.21 2.53 2.11
CA ASP A 216 12.49 3.24 0.84
C ASP A 216 11.36 4.16 0.33
N LEU A 217 10.23 4.29 1.02
CA LEU A 217 9.16 5.18 0.56
C LEU A 217 9.37 6.61 1.10
N SER A 218 9.68 7.57 0.21
CA SER A 218 9.80 8.97 0.58
C SER A 218 8.41 9.61 0.75
N PHE A 219 8.26 10.49 1.73
CA PHE A 219 7.05 11.28 1.92
C PHE A 219 7.32 12.73 1.52
N PHE A 220 6.49 13.26 0.63
CA PHE A 220 6.56 14.64 0.19
C PHE A 220 5.46 15.45 0.86
N SER A 221 5.77 16.70 1.23
CA SER A 221 4.75 17.63 1.72
C SER A 221 3.95 18.24 0.57
N LEU A 222 2.70 18.63 0.84
CA LEU A 222 1.84 19.25 -0.16
C LEU A 222 2.44 20.56 -0.66
N SER A 223 3.12 21.31 0.21
CA SER A 223 3.83 22.54 -0.16
C SER A 223 4.94 22.27 -1.19
N SER A 224 5.72 21.20 -1.00
CA SER A 224 6.78 20.81 -1.93
C SER A 224 6.21 20.36 -3.28
N ILE A 225 5.11 19.60 -3.27
CA ILE A 225 4.45 19.13 -4.48
C ILE A 225 3.74 20.27 -5.23
N SER A 226 3.07 21.17 -4.52
CA SER A 226 2.45 22.37 -5.10
C SER A 226 3.53 23.25 -5.75
N ALA A 227 4.64 23.52 -5.06
CA ALA A 227 5.76 24.27 -5.65
C ALA A 227 6.35 23.56 -6.88
N ALA A 228 6.56 22.24 -6.81
CA ALA A 228 7.11 21.46 -7.93
C ALA A 228 6.20 21.42 -9.16
N THR A 229 4.88 21.55 -8.97
CA THR A 229 3.88 21.45 -10.04
C THR A 229 3.32 22.81 -10.48
N ASP A 230 3.90 23.92 -9.99
CA ASP A 230 3.37 25.29 -10.20
C ASP A 230 1.90 25.39 -9.78
N ASP A 231 1.62 24.99 -8.54
CA ASP A 231 0.29 24.89 -7.93
C ASP A 231 -0.72 24.10 -8.78
N PHE A 232 -0.30 22.91 -9.24
CA PHE A 232 -1.10 22.04 -10.10
C PHE A 232 -1.58 22.75 -11.37
N SER A 233 -0.72 23.61 -11.95
CA SER A 233 -1.01 24.40 -13.15
C SER A 233 -1.56 23.51 -14.27
N PRO A 234 -2.64 23.93 -14.98
CA PRO A 234 -3.15 23.21 -16.14
C PRO A 234 -2.09 23.00 -17.25
N ALA A 235 -1.08 23.88 -17.33
CA ALA A 235 0.03 23.75 -18.28
C ALA A 235 0.91 22.51 -17.99
N ASN A 236 0.95 22.07 -16.73
CA ASN A 236 1.70 20.90 -16.29
C ASN A 236 0.88 19.61 -16.34
N LYS A 237 -0.38 19.65 -16.76
CA LYS A 237 -1.23 18.46 -16.84
C LYS A 237 -0.72 17.50 -17.93
N LEU A 238 -0.38 16.28 -17.53
CA LEU A 238 0.07 15.21 -18.43
C LEU A 238 -1.10 14.37 -18.94
N GLY A 239 -2.11 14.14 -18.10
CA GLY A 239 -3.26 13.31 -18.45
C GLY A 239 -4.34 13.29 -17.36
N HIS A 240 -5.48 12.70 -17.70
CA HIS A 240 -6.59 12.44 -16.77
C HIS A 240 -7.16 11.05 -17.08
N GLY A 241 -7.14 10.15 -16.10
CA GLY A 241 -7.70 8.80 -16.20
C GLY A 241 -8.80 8.56 -15.18
N GLY A 242 -9.33 7.33 -15.12
CA GLY A 242 -10.33 6.92 -14.11
C GLY A 242 -9.82 7.05 -12.67
N PHE A 243 -8.50 7.11 -12.51
CA PHE A 243 -7.78 7.10 -11.23
C PHE A 243 -7.25 8.49 -10.82
N GLY A 244 -7.62 9.55 -11.54
CA GLY A 244 -7.25 10.92 -11.21
C GLY A 244 -6.43 11.64 -12.28
N ILE A 245 -5.88 12.80 -11.91
CA ILE A 245 -5.14 13.70 -12.79
C ILE A 245 -3.64 13.51 -12.55
N VAL A 246 -2.86 13.46 -13.62
CA VAL A 246 -1.40 13.40 -13.53
C VAL A 246 -0.80 14.72 -13.97
N TYR A 247 0.11 15.27 -13.15
CA TYR A 247 0.84 16.50 -13.41
C TYR A 247 2.34 16.22 -13.54
N LYS A 248 3.01 16.97 -14.41
CA LYS A 248 4.46 17.08 -14.44
C LYS A 248 4.89 18.02 -13.32
N GLY A 249 5.99 17.70 -12.65
CA GLY A 249 6.65 18.62 -11.74
C GLY A 249 8.16 18.52 -11.82
N GLN A 250 8.84 19.46 -11.18
CA GLN A 250 10.28 19.45 -10.99
C GLN A 250 10.61 19.73 -9.52
N LEU A 251 11.31 18.80 -8.88
CA LEU A 251 11.79 18.96 -7.50
C LEU A 251 12.93 19.98 -7.42
N PRO A 252 13.24 20.54 -6.22
CA PRO A 252 14.30 21.54 -6.06
C PRO A 252 15.71 21.09 -6.47
N ASP A 253 15.96 19.78 -6.46
CA ASP A 253 17.20 19.16 -6.92
C ASP A 253 17.27 19.00 -8.46
N GLY A 254 16.23 19.44 -9.17
CA GLY A 254 16.11 19.37 -10.62
C GLY A 254 15.45 18.09 -11.13
N GLN A 255 15.12 17.12 -10.25
CA GLN A 255 14.50 15.87 -10.66
C GLN A 255 13.09 16.10 -11.21
N GLU A 256 12.85 15.67 -12.45
CA GLU A 256 11.50 15.68 -13.04
C GLU A 256 10.66 14.53 -12.48
N ILE A 257 9.42 14.84 -12.10
CA ILE A 257 8.49 13.91 -11.47
C ILE A 257 7.12 13.93 -12.16
N ALA A 258 6.37 12.84 -11.99
CA ALA A 258 4.97 12.75 -12.35
C ALA A 258 4.12 12.56 -11.08
N VAL A 259 3.21 13.48 -10.82
CA VAL A 259 2.35 13.51 -9.63
C VAL A 259 0.94 13.08 -10.00
N LYS A 260 0.52 11.89 -9.57
CA LYS A 260 -0.84 11.38 -9.74
C LYS A 260 -1.68 11.83 -8.55
N VAL A 261 -2.56 12.80 -8.79
CA VAL A 261 -3.54 13.32 -7.82
C VAL A 261 -4.82 12.50 -7.94
N LEU A 262 -5.19 11.83 -6.86
CA LEU A 262 -6.34 10.92 -6.85
C LEU A 262 -7.66 11.68 -6.70
N SER A 263 -8.70 11.15 -7.32
CA SER A 263 -10.04 11.73 -7.25
C SER A 263 -10.64 11.52 -5.86
N LYS A 264 -11.15 12.60 -5.24
CA LYS A 264 -11.79 12.58 -3.91
C LYS A 264 -13.16 11.91 -3.87
N ASN A 265 -13.74 11.58 -5.03
CA ASN A 265 -15.18 11.33 -5.17
C ASN A 265 -15.59 9.85 -5.15
N SER A 266 -14.71 8.91 -4.82
CA SER A 266 -15.07 7.49 -4.72
C SER A 266 -14.30 6.80 -3.58
N GLY A 267 -14.98 5.96 -2.78
CA GLY A 267 -14.31 5.05 -1.85
C GLY A 267 -13.36 4.06 -2.55
N GLN A 268 -13.57 3.87 -3.86
CA GLN A 268 -12.69 3.11 -4.76
C GLN A 268 -11.30 3.75 -4.93
N GLY A 269 -11.20 5.09 -4.96
CA GLY A 269 -9.91 5.78 -5.17
C GLY A 269 -8.93 5.59 -4.01
N THR A 270 -9.43 5.48 -2.77
CA THR A 270 -8.60 5.24 -1.58
C THR A 270 -8.03 3.82 -1.55
N GLU A 271 -8.86 2.81 -1.82
CA GLU A 271 -8.39 1.41 -1.88
C GLU A 271 -7.35 1.19 -2.98
N GLU A 272 -7.56 1.82 -4.15
CA GLU A 272 -6.63 1.73 -5.28
C GLU A 272 -5.31 2.45 -5.00
N PHE A 273 -5.34 3.58 -4.27
CA PHE A 273 -4.14 4.25 -3.80
C PHE A 273 -3.31 3.38 -2.87
N GLU A 274 -3.94 2.84 -1.84
CA GLU A 274 -3.26 2.01 -0.84
C GLU A 274 -2.65 0.78 -1.50
N ASN A 275 -3.42 0.14 -2.39
CA ASN A 275 -2.95 -1.00 -3.15
C ASN A 275 -1.79 -0.63 -4.09
N GLU A 276 -1.90 0.47 -4.83
CA GLU A 276 -0.83 0.92 -5.73
C GLU A 276 0.43 1.26 -4.94
N ALA A 277 0.32 2.07 -3.87
CA ALA A 277 1.42 2.44 -2.98
C ALA A 277 2.09 1.22 -2.35
N GLU A 278 1.32 0.26 -1.83
CA GLU A 278 1.85 -0.94 -1.19
C GLU A 278 2.59 -1.84 -2.19
N LEU A 279 2.03 -2.04 -3.38
CA LEU A 279 2.58 -2.91 -4.41
C LEU A 279 3.84 -2.32 -5.01
N ILE A 280 3.73 -1.11 -5.58
CA ILE A 280 4.81 -0.55 -6.39
C ILE A 280 6.03 -0.19 -5.53
N ALA A 281 5.84 0.09 -4.24
CA ALA A 281 6.94 0.30 -3.30
C ALA A 281 7.80 -0.96 -3.10
N LYS A 282 7.22 -2.15 -3.30
CA LYS A 282 7.90 -3.45 -3.15
C LYS A 282 8.48 -3.98 -4.46
N LEU A 283 8.13 -3.36 -5.59
CA LEU A 283 8.48 -3.82 -6.92
C LEU A 283 9.56 -2.92 -7.50
N GLN A 284 10.70 -3.51 -7.87
CA GLN A 284 11.81 -2.79 -8.49
C GLN A 284 12.29 -3.57 -9.70
N HIS A 285 12.00 -3.04 -10.88
CA HIS A 285 12.39 -3.66 -12.14
C HIS A 285 12.48 -2.60 -13.25
N ARG A 286 13.40 -2.79 -14.20
CA ARG A 286 13.65 -1.81 -15.28
C ARG A 286 12.44 -1.54 -16.18
N ASN A 287 11.52 -2.50 -16.28
CA ASN A 287 10.30 -2.43 -17.09
C ASN A 287 9.04 -2.17 -16.26
N LEU A 288 9.16 -1.71 -15.02
CA LEU A 288 8.05 -1.20 -14.22
C LEU A 288 8.34 0.26 -13.86
N VAL A 289 7.29 1.08 -13.72
CA VAL A 289 7.44 2.48 -13.30
C VAL A 289 7.92 2.54 -11.84
N LYS A 290 8.93 3.37 -11.58
CA LYS A 290 9.42 3.60 -10.22
C LYS A 290 8.56 4.62 -9.49
N LEU A 291 7.99 4.20 -8.36
CA LEU A 291 7.45 5.12 -7.37
C LEU A 291 8.59 5.73 -6.56
N LEU A 292 8.62 7.06 -6.49
CA LEU A 292 9.58 7.83 -5.70
C LEU A 292 9.05 8.08 -4.29
N GLY A 293 7.74 8.23 -4.13
CA GLY A 293 7.12 8.47 -2.84
C GLY A 293 5.64 8.83 -2.94
N CYS A 294 5.09 9.31 -1.84
CA CYS A 294 3.70 9.77 -1.79
C CYS A 294 3.54 11.04 -0.94
N CYS A 295 2.41 11.73 -1.13
CA CYS A 295 1.97 12.86 -0.30
C CYS A 295 0.59 12.53 0.27
N ILE A 296 0.44 12.64 1.59
CA ILE A 296 -0.81 12.40 2.30
C ILE A 296 -1.03 13.54 3.30
N GLU A 297 -1.60 14.64 2.82
CA GLU A 297 -1.85 15.84 3.62
C GLU A 297 -3.22 16.43 3.28
N HIS A 298 -3.91 17.01 4.27
CA HIS A 298 -5.20 17.71 4.07
C HIS A 298 -6.27 16.94 3.28
N HIS A 299 -6.37 15.62 3.46
CA HIS A 299 -7.28 14.74 2.69
C HIS A 299 -6.97 14.71 1.18
N GLN A 300 -5.72 14.96 0.79
CA GLN A 300 -5.21 14.74 -0.55
C GLN A 300 -4.20 13.60 -0.50
N GLN A 301 -4.43 12.59 -1.34
CA GLN A 301 -3.53 11.47 -1.54
C GLN A 301 -2.92 11.61 -2.94
N MET A 302 -1.60 11.56 -3.01
CA MET A 302 -0.86 11.67 -4.26
C MET A 302 0.27 10.65 -4.31
N LEU A 303 0.49 10.09 -5.49
CA LEU A 303 1.64 9.23 -5.80
C LEU A 303 2.62 10.00 -6.66
N VAL A 304 3.90 9.93 -6.30
CA VAL A 304 4.99 10.63 -6.99
C VAL A 304 5.86 9.60 -7.70
N TYR A 305 5.85 9.64 -9.02
CA TYR A 305 6.58 8.73 -9.90
C TYR A 305 7.75 9.43 -10.59
N GLU A 306 8.67 8.63 -11.13
CA GLU A 306 9.60 9.11 -12.16
C GLU A 306 8.84 9.68 -13.37
N TYR A 307 9.30 10.80 -13.91
CA TYR A 307 8.75 11.34 -15.15
C TYR A 307 9.25 10.55 -16.37
N LEU A 308 8.33 10.20 -17.28
CA LEU A 308 8.63 9.45 -18.49
C LEU A 308 8.31 10.29 -19.74
N ALA A 309 9.36 10.70 -20.45
CA ALA A 309 9.32 11.75 -21.46
C ALA A 309 8.43 11.43 -22.67
N ASN A 310 8.33 10.14 -23.05
CA ASN A 310 7.61 9.73 -24.26
C ASN A 310 6.13 9.39 -24.03
N ARG A 311 5.62 9.60 -22.80
CA ARG A 311 4.23 9.34 -22.38
C ARG A 311 3.86 7.86 -22.52
N SER A 312 2.57 7.55 -22.68
CA SER A 312 2.07 6.19 -22.85
C SER A 312 2.23 5.69 -24.29
N LEU A 313 2.35 4.37 -24.44
CA LEU A 313 2.52 3.69 -25.72
C LEU A 313 1.36 3.97 -26.67
N ASP A 314 0.11 3.99 -26.18
CA ASP A 314 -1.06 4.31 -26.99
C ASP A 314 -0.98 5.72 -27.62
N SER A 315 -0.40 6.69 -26.90
CA SER A 315 -0.20 8.07 -27.37
C SER A 315 0.85 8.23 -28.47
N VAL A 316 1.67 7.19 -28.69
CA VAL A 316 2.67 7.13 -29.76
C VAL A 316 2.17 6.23 -30.88
N LEU A 317 1.67 5.05 -30.52
CA LEU A 317 1.31 3.99 -31.45
C LEU A 317 0.10 4.33 -32.32
N PHE A 318 -0.86 5.09 -31.80
CA PHE A 318 -2.09 5.44 -32.51
C PHE A 318 -2.12 6.89 -33.01
N ASP A 319 -0.98 7.59 -32.94
CA ASP A 319 -0.83 8.93 -33.50
C ASP A 319 -0.01 8.85 -34.79
N GLU A 320 -0.60 9.22 -35.92
CA GLU A 320 0.04 9.09 -37.24
C GLU A 320 1.39 9.82 -37.35
N THR A 321 1.58 10.91 -36.61
CA THR A 321 2.84 11.68 -36.65
C THR A 321 3.91 11.06 -35.77
N ARG A 322 3.53 10.54 -34.60
CA ARG A 322 4.47 9.96 -33.63
C ARG A 322 4.77 8.49 -33.90
N LYS A 323 3.84 7.75 -34.51
CA LYS A 323 4.00 6.33 -34.86
C LYS A 323 5.22 6.08 -35.75
N VAL A 324 5.58 7.04 -36.60
CA VAL A 324 6.79 6.98 -37.46
C VAL A 324 8.09 6.81 -36.64
N SER A 325 8.09 7.24 -35.37
CA SER A 325 9.24 7.04 -34.48
C SER A 325 9.43 5.59 -34.02
N LEU A 326 8.42 4.74 -34.16
CA LEU A 326 8.37 3.33 -33.75
C LEU A 326 8.68 2.39 -34.92
N ASP A 327 9.95 2.31 -35.31
CA ASP A 327 10.45 1.25 -36.19
C ASP A 327 10.24 -0.16 -35.58
N TRP A 328 10.42 -1.19 -36.40
CA TRP A 328 10.23 -2.58 -35.96
C TRP A 328 11.08 -2.95 -34.75
N ASN A 329 12.34 -2.53 -34.70
CA ASN A 329 13.24 -2.88 -33.60
C ASN A 329 12.76 -2.28 -32.28
N LYS A 330 12.30 -1.02 -32.28
CA LYS A 330 11.69 -0.40 -31.09
C LYS A 330 10.42 -1.12 -30.66
N ARG A 331 9.53 -1.45 -31.61
CA ARG A 331 8.30 -2.21 -31.31
C ARG A 331 8.62 -3.58 -30.72
N TYR A 332 9.59 -4.30 -31.28
CA TYR A 332 10.06 -5.58 -30.76
C TYR A 332 10.65 -5.44 -29.35
N ASN A 333 11.53 -4.45 -29.12
CA ASN A 333 12.09 -4.17 -27.80
C ASN A 333 11.01 -3.82 -26.77
N ILE A 334 9.96 -3.10 -27.20
CA ILE A 334 8.79 -2.80 -26.36
C ILE A 334 8.05 -4.10 -26.01
N MET A 335 7.73 -4.96 -26.98
CA MET A 335 7.06 -6.25 -26.72
C MET A 335 7.86 -7.12 -25.74
N VAL A 336 9.17 -7.26 -25.95
CA VAL A 336 10.07 -8.02 -25.07
C VAL A 336 10.19 -7.38 -23.69
N GLY A 337 10.30 -6.06 -23.60
CA GLY A 337 10.39 -5.33 -22.34
C GLY A 337 9.12 -5.48 -21.50
N ILE A 338 7.94 -5.39 -22.13
CA ILE A 338 6.66 -5.66 -21.45
C ILE A 338 6.62 -7.11 -20.96
N ALA A 339 6.99 -8.09 -21.81
CA ALA A 339 7.01 -9.50 -21.42
C ALA A 339 7.91 -9.75 -20.19
N ARG A 340 9.10 -9.14 -20.14
CA ARG A 340 10.01 -9.19 -18.98
C ARG A 340 9.39 -8.55 -17.74
N GLY A 341 8.71 -7.42 -17.88
CA GLY A 341 8.01 -6.76 -16.78
C GLY A 341 6.93 -7.65 -16.16
N ILE A 342 6.11 -8.31 -16.98
CA ILE A 342 5.05 -9.21 -16.50
C ILE A 342 5.64 -10.51 -15.92
N LEU A 343 6.66 -11.08 -16.56
CA LEU A 343 7.37 -12.24 -16.02
C LEU A 343 7.89 -11.97 -14.60
N TYR A 344 8.48 -10.79 -14.40
CA TYR A 344 8.91 -10.37 -13.07
C TYR A 344 7.74 -10.37 -12.07
N LEU A 345 6.60 -9.77 -12.42
CA LEU A 345 5.42 -9.74 -11.55
C LEU A 345 4.88 -11.15 -11.22
N HIS A 346 4.93 -12.08 -12.17
CA HIS A 346 4.33 -13.40 -12.03
C HIS A 346 5.23 -14.42 -11.30
N GLN A 347 6.55 -14.33 -11.50
CA GLN A 347 7.50 -15.37 -11.10
C GLN A 347 8.74 -14.86 -10.37
N ASP A 348 9.37 -13.76 -10.81
CA ASP A 348 10.68 -13.35 -10.27
C ASP A 348 10.58 -12.43 -9.04
N SER A 349 9.43 -11.80 -8.81
CA SER A 349 9.19 -11.01 -7.60
C SER A 349 8.89 -11.92 -6.40
N ARG A 350 9.30 -11.47 -5.20
CA ARG A 350 9.03 -12.18 -3.93
C ARG A 350 7.54 -12.40 -3.67
N LEU A 351 6.71 -11.56 -4.25
CA LEU A 351 5.26 -11.63 -4.20
C LEU A 351 4.77 -11.90 -5.61
N ARG A 352 3.85 -12.84 -5.80
CA ARG A 352 3.19 -13.00 -7.09
C ARG A 352 2.14 -11.91 -7.24
N VAL A 353 2.25 -11.13 -8.30
CA VAL A 353 1.37 -9.98 -8.59
C VAL A 353 0.63 -10.23 -9.90
N ILE A 354 -0.69 -10.10 -9.88
CA ILE A 354 -1.53 -10.11 -11.08
C ILE A 354 -1.99 -8.68 -11.34
N HIS A 355 -1.69 -8.11 -12.51
CA HIS A 355 -1.91 -6.70 -12.84
C HIS A 355 -3.40 -6.38 -13.05
N ARG A 356 -4.10 -7.23 -13.81
CA ARG A 356 -5.54 -7.16 -14.16
C ARG A 356 -6.02 -6.00 -15.04
N ASP A 357 -5.23 -4.93 -15.19
CA ASP A 357 -5.54 -3.83 -16.13
C ASP A 357 -4.36 -3.51 -17.07
N LEU A 358 -3.75 -4.54 -17.66
CA LEU A 358 -2.67 -4.37 -18.61
C LEU A 358 -3.24 -3.93 -19.98
N LYS A 359 -2.77 -2.79 -20.49
CA LYS A 359 -3.20 -2.18 -21.77
C LYS A 359 -2.16 -1.19 -22.27
N THR A 360 -2.24 -0.78 -23.54
CA THR A 360 -1.26 0.14 -24.16
C THR A 360 -1.18 1.50 -23.47
N SER A 361 -2.26 2.01 -22.86
CA SER A 361 -2.21 3.27 -22.08
C SER A 361 -1.55 3.14 -20.70
N ASN A 362 -1.38 1.91 -20.19
CA ASN A 362 -0.66 1.59 -18.96
C ASN A 362 0.79 1.14 -19.21
N ILE A 363 1.28 1.26 -20.45
CA ILE A 363 2.69 1.11 -20.80
C ILE A 363 3.26 2.50 -21.06
N LEU A 364 4.11 3.00 -20.17
CA LEU A 364 4.80 4.27 -20.34
C LEU A 364 6.17 4.06 -21.00
N LEU A 365 6.68 5.10 -21.66
CA LEU A 365 7.93 5.07 -22.42
C LEU A 365 8.92 6.10 -21.86
N ASP A 366 10.12 5.63 -21.50
CA ASP A 366 11.21 6.51 -21.08
C ASP A 366 11.83 7.28 -22.27
N ALA A 367 12.84 8.10 -22.01
CA ALA A 367 13.51 8.91 -23.03
C ALA A 367 14.10 8.09 -24.19
N ASP A 368 14.49 6.84 -23.93
CA ASP A 368 15.09 5.91 -24.88
C ASP A 368 14.06 4.95 -25.52
N MET A 369 12.76 5.21 -25.32
CA MET A 369 11.63 4.39 -25.80
C MET A 369 11.56 2.98 -25.17
N ASN A 370 12.14 2.77 -23.98
CA ASN A 370 11.96 1.52 -23.25
C ASN A 370 10.61 1.51 -22.52
N PRO A 371 9.91 0.36 -22.48
CA PRO A 371 8.61 0.25 -21.84
C PRO A 371 8.72 0.11 -20.31
N LYS A 372 7.80 0.77 -19.62
CA LYS A 372 7.56 0.64 -18.17
C LYS A 372 6.08 0.45 -17.89
N ILE A 373 5.73 -0.67 -17.26
CA ILE A 373 4.35 -0.97 -16.85
C ILE A 373 3.98 -0.09 -15.65
N SER A 374 2.82 0.55 -15.74
CA SER A 374 2.26 1.47 -14.73
C SER A 374 0.85 1.05 -14.30
N ASP A 375 0.32 1.75 -13.28
CA ASP A 375 -1.07 1.66 -12.83
C ASP A 375 -1.43 0.34 -12.14
N PHE A 376 -0.87 0.15 -10.95
CA PHE A 376 -1.08 -1.04 -10.12
C PHE A 376 -2.31 -0.95 -9.21
N GLY A 377 -3.15 0.08 -9.36
CA GLY A 377 -4.32 0.29 -8.50
C GLY A 377 -5.28 -0.90 -8.47
N THR A 378 -5.42 -1.62 -9.59
CA THR A 378 -6.26 -2.82 -9.67
C THR A 378 -5.55 -4.14 -9.42
N ALA A 379 -4.24 -4.13 -9.19
CA ALA A 379 -3.43 -5.35 -9.11
C ALA A 379 -3.69 -6.12 -7.80
N ARG A 380 -3.33 -7.41 -7.75
CA ARG A 380 -3.54 -8.27 -6.57
C ARG A 380 -2.28 -9.03 -6.20
N MET A 381 -1.95 -9.03 -4.90
CA MET A 381 -0.82 -9.77 -4.33
C MET A 381 -1.22 -11.15 -3.82
N PHE A 382 -0.39 -12.15 -4.13
CA PHE A 382 -0.52 -13.50 -3.61
C PHE A 382 0.76 -13.91 -2.88
N LYS A 383 0.59 -14.54 -1.70
CA LYS A 383 1.67 -15.21 -0.97
C LYS A 383 1.55 -16.72 -1.18
N GLY A 384 2.66 -17.40 -1.46
CA GLY A 384 2.69 -18.85 -1.68
C GLY A 384 2.24 -19.29 -3.07
N ASP A 385 1.78 -20.54 -3.18
CA ASP A 385 1.54 -21.22 -4.47
C ASP A 385 0.17 -20.92 -5.13
N VAL A 386 -0.60 -19.97 -4.61
CA VAL A 386 -1.91 -19.62 -5.17
C VAL A 386 -1.75 -19.05 -6.59
N LEU A 387 -2.40 -19.67 -7.58
CA LEU A 387 -2.27 -19.35 -9.01
C LEU A 387 -3.32 -18.35 -9.52
N GLY A 388 -4.36 -18.06 -8.74
CA GLY A 388 -5.45 -17.17 -9.08
C GLY A 388 -6.55 -17.16 -8.01
N ASP A 389 -7.57 -16.32 -8.20
CA ASP A 389 -8.70 -16.18 -7.27
C ASP A 389 -9.98 -15.73 -8.02
N ARG A 390 -11.11 -15.66 -7.30
CA ARG A 390 -12.40 -15.17 -7.80
C ARG A 390 -12.79 -13.87 -7.10
N THR A 391 -13.27 -12.89 -7.87
CA THR A 391 -13.79 -11.63 -7.35
C THR A 391 -15.20 -11.35 -7.86
N HIS A 392 -16.05 -10.77 -7.02
CA HIS A 392 -17.34 -10.20 -7.46
C HIS A 392 -17.19 -8.79 -8.05
N ARG A 393 -16.07 -8.11 -7.76
CA ARG A 393 -15.73 -6.80 -8.32
C ARG A 393 -14.80 -7.00 -9.51
N ILE A 394 -15.36 -6.94 -10.71
CA ILE A 394 -14.65 -6.99 -11.99
C ILE A 394 -14.19 -5.57 -12.31
N VAL A 395 -12.89 -5.40 -12.55
CA VAL A 395 -12.26 -4.12 -12.89
C VAL A 395 -11.25 -4.37 -14.01
N GLY A 396 -11.03 -3.39 -14.87
CA GLY A 396 -10.15 -3.52 -16.02
C GLY A 396 -10.81 -2.94 -17.26
N THR A 397 -10.06 -2.95 -18.36
CA THR A 397 -10.49 -2.31 -19.60
C THR A 397 -11.11 -3.32 -20.57
N TYR A 398 -12.34 -3.05 -21.03
CA TYR A 398 -13.01 -3.88 -22.03
C TYR A 398 -12.15 -4.03 -23.30
N GLY A 399 -12.10 -5.25 -23.85
CA GLY A 399 -11.22 -5.64 -24.95
C GLY A 399 -9.89 -6.26 -24.50
N TYR A 400 -9.37 -5.90 -23.32
CA TYR A 400 -8.14 -6.48 -22.77
C TYR A 400 -8.41 -7.56 -21.71
N MET A 401 -9.60 -7.57 -21.10
CA MET A 401 -9.98 -8.55 -20.08
C MET A 401 -10.13 -9.95 -20.68
N SER A 402 -9.57 -10.95 -20.01
CA SER A 402 -9.78 -12.35 -20.39
C SER A 402 -11.24 -12.78 -20.18
N PRO A 403 -11.77 -13.74 -20.95
CA PRO A 403 -13.18 -14.12 -20.90
C PRO A 403 -13.61 -14.66 -19.55
N GLU A 404 -12.80 -15.54 -18.95
CA GLU A 404 -13.09 -16.12 -17.65
C GLU A 404 -13.10 -15.07 -16.53
N TYR A 405 -12.34 -13.98 -16.71
CA TYR A 405 -12.35 -12.86 -15.78
C TYR A 405 -13.57 -11.96 -15.99
N ALA A 406 -13.86 -11.60 -17.24
CA ALA A 406 -14.97 -10.73 -17.59
C ALA A 406 -16.35 -11.35 -17.30
N VAL A 407 -16.48 -12.68 -17.44
CA VAL A 407 -17.76 -13.39 -17.26
C VAL A 407 -17.92 -13.93 -15.84
N LEU A 408 -16.89 -14.55 -15.28
CA LEU A 408 -16.98 -15.29 -14.00
C LEU A 408 -16.22 -14.63 -12.85
N GLY A 409 -15.48 -13.54 -13.11
CA GLY A 409 -14.63 -12.90 -12.12
C GLY A 409 -13.40 -13.72 -11.73
N HIS A 410 -13.04 -14.76 -12.49
CA HIS A 410 -11.85 -15.58 -12.26
C HIS A 410 -10.61 -14.89 -12.85
N PHE A 411 -9.65 -14.53 -12.00
CA PHE A 411 -8.40 -13.94 -12.46
C PHE A 411 -7.19 -14.78 -12.02
N SER A 412 -6.19 -14.85 -12.89
CA SER A 412 -4.95 -15.57 -12.68
C SER A 412 -3.81 -14.87 -13.43
N THR A 413 -2.59 -15.37 -13.33
CA THR A 413 -1.49 -14.93 -14.21
C THR A 413 -1.84 -15.06 -15.69
N LYS A 414 -2.69 -16.03 -16.06
CA LYS A 414 -3.17 -16.22 -17.44
C LYS A 414 -4.14 -15.14 -17.91
N SER A 415 -4.73 -14.36 -16.99
CA SER A 415 -5.52 -13.19 -17.34
C SER A 415 -4.63 -12.07 -17.87
N ASP A 416 -3.49 -11.81 -17.22
CA ASP A 416 -2.49 -10.85 -17.71
C ASP A 416 -1.84 -11.31 -19.03
N VAL A 417 -1.63 -12.63 -19.20
CA VAL A 417 -1.13 -13.19 -20.48
C VAL A 417 -2.11 -12.87 -21.62
N PHE A 418 -3.41 -12.99 -21.40
CA PHE A 418 -4.41 -12.64 -22.40
C PHE A 418 -4.32 -11.15 -22.76
N SER A 419 -4.31 -10.27 -21.75
CA SER A 419 -4.18 -8.83 -21.95
C SER A 419 -2.87 -8.46 -22.68
N PHE A 420 -1.78 -9.15 -22.37
CA PHE A 420 -0.50 -9.01 -23.06
C PHE A 420 -0.65 -9.37 -24.54
N GLY A 421 -1.27 -10.51 -24.85
CA GLY A 421 -1.58 -10.95 -26.21
C GLY A 421 -2.27 -9.86 -27.04
N VAL A 422 -3.27 -9.19 -26.46
CA VAL A 422 -3.95 -8.04 -27.09
C VAL A 422 -2.97 -6.89 -27.36
N VAL A 423 -2.14 -6.54 -26.37
CA VAL A 423 -1.11 -5.49 -26.51
C VAL A 423 -0.11 -5.81 -27.63
N LEU A 424 0.32 -7.07 -27.84
CA LEU A 424 1.18 -7.39 -29.00
C LEU A 424 0.45 -7.14 -30.32
N LEU A 425 -0.81 -7.57 -30.44
CA LEU A 425 -1.58 -7.37 -31.68
C LEU A 425 -1.71 -5.88 -31.98
N GLU A 426 -1.97 -5.05 -30.97
CA GLU A 426 -1.99 -3.59 -31.14
C GLU A 426 -0.62 -3.05 -31.58
N ILE A 427 0.48 -3.49 -30.97
CA ILE A 427 1.84 -3.05 -31.35
C ILE A 427 2.18 -3.43 -32.79
N ILE A 428 1.83 -4.65 -33.22
CA ILE A 428 2.16 -5.16 -34.56
C ILE A 428 1.32 -4.46 -35.64
N SER A 429 0.04 -4.24 -35.37
CA SER A 429 -0.90 -3.67 -36.34
C SER A 429 -0.96 -2.14 -36.32
N GLY A 430 -0.68 -1.53 -35.18
CA GLY A 430 -0.97 -0.13 -34.92
C GLY A 430 -2.47 0.18 -34.96
N ILE A 431 -3.33 -0.81 -34.73
CA ILE A 431 -4.80 -0.70 -34.70
C ILE A 431 -5.29 -0.92 -33.25
N ARG A 432 -6.25 -0.10 -32.80
CA ARG A 432 -6.87 -0.29 -31.47
C ARG A 432 -7.79 -1.51 -31.48
N ILE A 433 -7.87 -2.23 -30.36
CA ILE A 433 -8.71 -3.44 -30.19
C ILE A 433 -10.16 -3.28 -30.67
N ASN A 434 -10.77 -2.11 -30.45
CA ASN A 434 -12.18 -1.82 -30.79
C ASN A 434 -12.35 -1.01 -32.09
N ALA A 435 -11.28 -0.74 -32.86
CA ALA A 435 -11.36 0.10 -34.06
C ALA A 435 -12.10 -0.55 -35.23
N LEU A 436 -12.19 -1.88 -35.24
CA LEU A 436 -12.79 -2.67 -36.32
C LEU A 436 -14.24 -3.11 -36.03
N CYS A 437 -14.83 -2.63 -34.93
CA CYS A 437 -16.23 -2.90 -34.62
C CYS A 437 -17.15 -2.09 -35.55
N GLU A 438 -17.58 -2.69 -36.67
CA GLU A 438 -18.64 -2.16 -37.52
C GLU A 438 -20.02 -2.66 -37.06
N GLU A 439 -21.09 -1.93 -37.40
CA GLU A 439 -22.47 -2.24 -36.96
C GLU A 439 -22.97 -3.60 -37.50
N ASP A 440 -22.45 -4.08 -38.63
CA ASP A 440 -22.95 -5.27 -39.35
C ASP A 440 -22.17 -6.58 -39.06
N GLU A 441 -20.90 -6.51 -38.64
CA GLU A 441 -20.13 -7.65 -38.12
C GLU A 441 -19.18 -7.16 -37.01
N PRO A 442 -19.55 -7.29 -35.72
CA PRO A 442 -18.74 -6.78 -34.62
C PRO A 442 -17.51 -7.67 -34.41
N GLN A 443 -16.50 -7.51 -35.26
CA GLN A 443 -15.24 -8.23 -35.15
C GLN A 443 -14.19 -7.32 -34.52
N ASN A 444 -13.80 -7.65 -33.29
CA ASN A 444 -12.65 -6.99 -32.66
C ASN A 444 -11.33 -7.40 -33.34
N LEU A 445 -10.24 -6.70 -33.05
CA LEU A 445 -8.92 -6.96 -33.64
C LEU A 445 -8.47 -8.44 -33.52
N ILE A 446 -8.75 -9.09 -32.39
CA ILE A 446 -8.41 -10.51 -32.18
C ILE A 446 -9.11 -11.37 -33.23
N GLY A 447 -10.40 -11.14 -33.45
CA GLY A 447 -11.17 -11.91 -34.40
C GLY A 447 -10.74 -11.70 -35.84
N HIS A 448 -10.45 -10.45 -36.22
CA HIS A 448 -9.92 -10.13 -37.54
C HIS A 448 -8.60 -10.86 -37.83
N VAL A 449 -7.64 -10.80 -36.88
CA VAL A 449 -6.35 -11.49 -37.02
C VAL A 449 -6.52 -13.01 -37.10
N TRP A 450 -7.44 -13.57 -36.31
CA TRP A 450 -7.74 -15.00 -36.35
C TRP A 450 -8.31 -15.46 -37.69
N GLU A 451 -9.24 -14.71 -38.27
CA GLU A 451 -9.80 -15.04 -39.59
C GLU A 451 -8.72 -15.04 -40.67
N LEU A 452 -7.80 -14.07 -40.65
CA LEU A 452 -6.66 -14.06 -41.57
C LEU A 452 -5.70 -15.23 -41.34
N TRP A 453 -5.38 -15.52 -40.07
CA TRP A 453 -4.48 -16.62 -39.67
C TRP A 453 -4.97 -18.00 -40.15
N LYS A 454 -6.29 -18.23 -40.13
CA LYS A 454 -6.88 -19.50 -40.60
C LYS A 454 -6.72 -19.74 -42.09
N VAL A 455 -6.55 -18.69 -42.89
CA VAL A 455 -6.46 -18.83 -44.35
C VAL A 455 -5.04 -19.21 -44.73
N ASP A 456 -4.07 -18.33 -44.49
CA ASP A 456 -2.65 -18.58 -44.77
C ASP A 456 -1.73 -17.53 -44.09
N MET A 457 -0.42 -17.81 -44.08
CA MET A 457 0.59 -16.96 -43.46
C MET A 457 0.84 -15.65 -44.20
N GLU A 458 0.54 -15.55 -45.50
CA GLU A 458 0.73 -14.31 -46.27
C GLU A 458 -0.40 -13.30 -45.98
N ARG A 459 -1.63 -13.80 -45.82
CA ARG A 459 -2.79 -12.97 -45.49
C ARG A 459 -2.71 -12.39 -44.09
N VAL A 460 -2.24 -13.15 -43.10
CA VAL A 460 -2.10 -12.59 -41.75
C VAL A 460 -1.10 -11.43 -41.71
N MET A 461 -0.12 -11.40 -42.61
CA MET A 461 0.82 -10.28 -42.72
C MET A 461 0.15 -8.98 -43.19
N GLN A 462 -1.09 -9.01 -43.69
CA GLN A 462 -1.86 -7.80 -44.00
C GLN A 462 -2.23 -7.01 -42.73
N VAL A 463 -2.20 -7.64 -41.54
CA VAL A 463 -2.45 -6.94 -40.29
C VAL A 463 -1.28 -6.04 -39.88
N VAL A 464 -0.09 -6.24 -40.45
CA VAL A 464 1.11 -5.49 -40.07
C VAL A 464 0.92 -4.03 -40.43
N ASP A 465 1.27 -3.16 -39.49
CA ASP A 465 1.16 -1.73 -39.63
C ASP A 465 1.79 -1.23 -40.96
N PRO A 466 1.06 -0.47 -41.78
CA PRO A 466 1.58 0.06 -43.05
C PRO A 466 2.85 0.91 -42.92
N SER A 467 3.08 1.51 -41.74
CA SER A 467 4.33 2.25 -41.46
C SER A 467 5.57 1.36 -41.39
N LEU A 468 5.39 0.03 -41.37
CA LEU A 468 6.46 -0.97 -41.31
C LEU A 468 6.62 -1.74 -42.63
N GLU A 469 6.00 -1.30 -43.74
CA GLU A 469 5.99 -2.05 -45.00
C GLU A 469 7.41 -2.38 -45.51
N ASP A 470 8.36 -1.45 -45.38
CA ASP A 470 9.77 -1.66 -45.78
C ASP A 470 10.52 -2.70 -44.92
N GLU A 471 10.05 -2.93 -43.68
CA GLU A 471 10.63 -3.90 -42.75
C GLU A 471 9.90 -5.25 -42.80
N LYS A 472 8.65 -5.26 -43.25
CA LYS A 472 7.76 -6.42 -43.32
C LYS A 472 8.36 -7.59 -44.09
N GLU A 473 8.95 -7.32 -45.25
CA GLU A 473 9.61 -8.35 -46.06
C GLU A 473 10.90 -8.85 -45.39
N LYS A 474 11.72 -7.94 -44.84
CA LYS A 474 13.01 -8.28 -44.22
C LYS A 474 12.86 -9.06 -42.91
N ARG A 475 11.74 -8.86 -42.21
CA ARG A 475 11.47 -9.38 -40.86
C ARG A 475 10.27 -10.34 -40.85
N PHE A 476 9.93 -10.92 -42.00
CA PHE A 476 8.75 -11.75 -42.18
C PHE A 476 8.61 -12.82 -41.08
N GLU A 477 9.67 -13.61 -40.85
CA GLU A 477 9.65 -14.68 -39.85
C GLU A 477 9.51 -14.17 -38.41
N ASP A 478 10.17 -13.05 -38.08
CA ASP A 478 10.12 -12.46 -36.74
C ASP A 478 8.74 -11.87 -36.44
N ILE A 479 8.14 -11.20 -37.43
CA ILE A 479 6.79 -10.64 -37.33
C ILE A 479 5.76 -11.76 -37.19
N LEU A 480 5.83 -12.78 -38.06
CA LEU A 480 4.92 -13.92 -38.02
C LEU A 480 5.00 -14.66 -36.68
N ARG A 481 6.22 -14.82 -36.13
CA ARG A 481 6.44 -15.38 -34.80
C ARG A 481 5.78 -14.54 -33.71
N CYS A 482 5.86 -13.22 -33.78
CA CYS A 482 5.20 -12.32 -32.82
C CYS A 482 3.67 -12.43 -32.92
N ILE A 483 3.11 -12.48 -34.13
CA ILE A 483 1.66 -12.68 -34.37
C ILE A 483 1.19 -14.02 -33.78
N GLN A 484 1.91 -15.11 -34.08
CA GLN A 484 1.58 -16.43 -33.56
C GLN A 484 1.66 -16.48 -32.04
N THR A 485 2.68 -15.85 -31.44
CA THR A 485 2.83 -15.74 -29.98
C THR A 485 1.65 -14.98 -29.38
N ALA A 486 1.24 -13.87 -30.01
CA ALA A 486 0.08 -13.10 -29.58
C ALA A 486 -1.21 -13.94 -29.63
N LEU A 487 -1.44 -14.69 -30.71
CA LEU A 487 -2.58 -15.61 -30.84
C LEU A 487 -2.59 -16.72 -29.78
N LEU A 488 -1.41 -17.27 -29.42
CA LEU A 488 -1.28 -18.23 -28.33
C LEU A 488 -1.65 -17.62 -26.96
N CYS A 489 -1.40 -16.31 -26.77
CA CYS A 489 -1.74 -15.60 -25.54
C CYS A 489 -3.25 -15.30 -25.42
N VAL A 490 -3.96 -15.05 -26.52
CA VAL A 490 -5.40 -14.68 -26.52
C VAL A 490 -6.36 -15.86 -26.65
N GLN A 491 -5.91 -17.09 -26.39
CA GLN A 491 -6.75 -18.27 -26.47
C GLN A 491 -7.93 -18.25 -25.49
N GLU A 492 -9.06 -18.83 -25.89
CA GLU A 492 -10.29 -18.82 -25.09
C GLU A 492 -10.07 -19.45 -23.71
N LYS A 493 -9.48 -20.65 -23.67
CA LYS A 493 -9.17 -21.36 -22.42
C LYS A 493 -7.87 -20.85 -21.81
N ALA A 494 -7.91 -20.45 -20.54
CA ALA A 494 -6.74 -19.99 -19.79
C ALA A 494 -5.60 -21.03 -19.73
N ASP A 495 -5.94 -22.33 -19.70
CA ASP A 495 -4.96 -23.42 -19.65
C ASP A 495 -4.19 -23.59 -20.96
N ASP A 496 -4.78 -23.19 -22.09
CA ASP A 496 -4.15 -23.25 -23.41
C ASP A 496 -3.17 -22.09 -23.64
N ARG A 497 -3.23 -21.05 -22.80
CA ARG A 497 -2.31 -19.91 -22.87
C ARG A 497 -0.95 -20.28 -22.27
N PRO A 498 0.17 -19.87 -22.88
CA PRO A 498 1.50 -20.05 -22.29
C PRO A 498 1.64 -19.24 -20.98
N ASP A 499 2.63 -19.58 -20.15
CA ASP A 499 3.10 -18.66 -19.09
C ASP A 499 4.05 -17.60 -19.68
N MET A 500 4.34 -16.53 -18.93
CA MET A 500 5.16 -15.44 -19.44
C MET A 500 6.62 -15.83 -19.75
N LEU A 501 7.16 -16.85 -19.08
CA LEU A 501 8.50 -17.37 -19.39
C LEU A 501 8.49 -18.05 -20.77
N ALA A 502 7.49 -18.90 -21.02
CA ALA A 502 7.27 -19.50 -22.31
C ALA A 502 7.07 -18.46 -23.42
N VAL A 503 6.31 -17.40 -23.14
CA VAL A 503 6.10 -16.28 -24.09
C VAL A 503 7.41 -15.59 -24.40
N LEU A 504 8.25 -15.29 -23.41
CA LEU A 504 9.55 -14.65 -23.63
C LEU A 504 10.47 -15.52 -24.50
N LEU A 505 10.52 -16.84 -24.24
CA LEU A 505 11.29 -17.79 -25.05
C LEU A 505 10.73 -17.90 -26.49
N MET A 506 9.40 -17.84 -26.66
CA MET A 506 8.78 -17.82 -27.98
C MET A 506 9.12 -16.54 -28.75
N LEU A 507 9.07 -15.36 -28.11
CA LEU A 507 9.43 -14.09 -28.76
C LEU A 507 10.90 -14.05 -29.19
N ASN A 508 11.81 -14.61 -28.39
CA ASN A 508 13.24 -14.68 -28.71
C ASN A 508 13.58 -15.77 -29.76
N GLY A 509 12.63 -16.62 -30.16
CA GLY A 509 12.88 -17.73 -31.07
C GLY A 509 13.60 -18.92 -30.42
N GLU A 510 13.68 -18.97 -29.09
CA GLU A 510 14.33 -20.03 -28.32
C GLU A 510 13.40 -21.25 -28.08
N ARG A 511 12.13 -21.15 -28.49
CA ARG A 511 11.12 -22.20 -28.32
C ARG A 511 10.27 -22.35 -29.58
N THR A 512 9.95 -23.59 -29.96
CA THR A 512 9.03 -23.90 -31.06
C THR A 512 7.60 -23.50 -30.70
N LEU A 513 6.89 -22.85 -31.63
CA LEU A 513 5.53 -22.37 -31.41
C LEU A 513 4.51 -23.42 -31.87
N PRO A 514 3.58 -23.85 -31.00
CA PRO A 514 2.45 -24.68 -31.43
C PRO A 514 1.46 -23.86 -32.27
N SER A 515 0.60 -24.55 -33.04
CA SER A 515 -0.50 -23.88 -33.73
C SER A 515 -1.50 -23.33 -32.71
N PRO A 516 -1.89 -22.04 -32.78
CA PRO A 516 -2.90 -21.49 -31.88
C PRO A 516 -4.26 -22.14 -32.10
N LYS A 517 -5.03 -22.34 -31.03
CA LYS A 517 -6.47 -22.69 -31.12
C LYS A 517 -7.29 -21.41 -31.11
N GLN A 518 -8.61 -21.59 -31.22
CA GLN A 518 -9.57 -20.49 -31.32
C GLN A 518 -9.43 -19.49 -30.13
N PRO A 519 -9.22 -18.18 -30.42
CA PRO A 519 -9.26 -17.11 -29.43
C PRO A 519 -10.65 -16.90 -28.85
N ALA A 520 -10.77 -16.05 -27.85
CA ALA A 520 -12.07 -15.68 -27.32
C ALA A 520 -12.75 -14.59 -28.16
N PHE A 521 -13.95 -14.87 -28.67
CA PHE A 521 -14.75 -13.94 -29.46
C PHE A 521 -15.85 -13.35 -28.58
N ILE A 522 -15.52 -12.29 -27.85
CA ILE A 522 -16.57 -11.43 -27.27
C ILE A 522 -17.27 -10.80 -28.48
N PHE A 523 -18.54 -11.13 -28.69
CA PHE A 523 -19.43 -10.80 -29.84
C PHE A 523 -19.49 -11.82 -30.99
N ARG A 524 -20.15 -12.97 -30.76
CA ARG A 524 -21.05 -13.58 -31.77
C ARG A 524 -22.26 -14.23 -31.09
N GLU A 525 -23.41 -13.63 -31.39
CA GLU A 525 -24.82 -14.08 -31.39
C GLU A 525 -25.38 -14.99 -30.29
N HIS A 526 -26.52 -14.55 -29.75
CA HIS A 526 -27.51 -15.37 -29.04
C HIS A 526 -27.69 -16.75 -29.69
N PRO A 527 -27.52 -17.86 -28.95
CA PRO A 527 -28.23 -19.08 -29.30
C PRO A 527 -29.71 -18.77 -29.09
N LEU A 528 -30.51 -18.95 -30.14
CA LEU A 528 -31.97 -19.02 -30.08
C LEU A 528 -32.40 -19.95 -28.94
N MET A 529 -32.64 -19.40 -27.76
CA MET A 529 -33.48 -20.04 -26.77
C MET A 529 -34.91 -19.82 -27.24
N SER A 530 -35.47 -20.91 -27.74
CA SER A 530 -36.88 -21.15 -28.04
C SER A 530 -37.83 -20.14 -27.39
N LYS A 531 -38.65 -19.49 -28.22
CA LYS A 531 -39.89 -18.84 -27.80
C LYS A 531 -40.67 -19.79 -26.87
N GLN A 532 -40.71 -19.46 -25.58
CA GLN A 532 -41.91 -19.68 -24.79
C GLN A 532 -42.38 -18.31 -24.35
N GLU A 533 -43.55 -17.96 -24.88
CA GLU A 533 -44.36 -16.81 -24.50
C GLU A 533 -44.63 -16.87 -22.99
N GLU A 534 -44.44 -15.76 -22.28
CA GLU A 534 -45.34 -15.35 -21.19
C GLU A 534 -45.09 -13.87 -20.86
N GLU A 535 -46.18 -13.18 -20.56
CA GLU A 535 -46.44 -11.75 -20.81
C GLU A 535 -45.69 -10.79 -19.88
N GLU A 536 -45.14 -9.71 -20.45
CA GLU A 536 -44.82 -8.49 -19.71
C GLU A 536 -46.10 -7.70 -19.42
N GLN A 537 -46.47 -7.58 -18.15
CA GLN A 537 -47.26 -6.47 -17.65
C GLN A 537 -46.36 -5.53 -16.86
N CYS A 538 -46.14 -4.34 -17.42
CA CYS A 538 -45.47 -3.23 -16.76
C CYS A 538 -46.42 -2.57 -15.74
N SER A 539 -45.91 -2.19 -14.56
CA SER A 539 -46.47 -1.03 -13.86
C SER A 539 -45.37 -0.24 -13.15
N ILE A 540 -45.27 1.04 -13.53
CA ILE A 540 -44.65 2.11 -12.77
C ILE A 540 -45.61 2.45 -11.63
N ASN A 541 -45.12 2.71 -10.41
CA ASN A 541 -45.73 3.72 -9.56
C ASN A 541 -44.74 4.31 -8.55
N GLN A 542 -44.63 5.64 -8.61
CA GLN A 542 -44.08 6.51 -7.58
C GLN A 542 -45.06 6.56 -6.37
N VAL A 543 -44.54 6.88 -5.18
CA VAL A 543 -45.24 7.17 -3.89
C VAL A 543 -45.25 6.02 -2.84
N THR A 544 -44.13 5.81 -2.12
CA THR A 544 -43.99 5.79 -0.62
C THR A 544 -42.62 5.23 -0.14
N ILE A 545 -42.21 5.61 1.09
CA ILE A 545 -41.01 5.15 1.84
C ILE A 545 -41.48 4.32 3.07
N THR A 546 -40.82 3.21 3.42
CA THR A 546 -40.15 2.93 4.74
C THR A 546 -39.78 1.43 4.96
N MET A 547 -38.60 1.23 5.57
CA MET A 547 -37.89 0.04 6.14
C MET A 547 -38.71 -0.83 7.14
N CYS A 548 -38.30 -1.97 7.73
CA CYS A 548 -37.04 -2.73 7.94
C CYS A 548 -37.46 -4.19 8.30
N LEU A 549 -36.59 -5.22 8.33
CA LEU A 549 -35.87 -5.58 9.55
C LEU A 549 -34.88 -6.73 9.32
N SER A 550 -33.76 -6.57 10.01
CA SER A 550 -32.72 -7.53 10.35
C SER A 550 -33.22 -8.75 11.13
N ARG A 551 -32.47 -9.86 10.98
CA ARG A 551 -32.10 -10.71 12.11
C ARG A 551 -30.59 -10.78 12.20
#